data_AF-A0A9D2IJS6-F1
#
_entry.id   AF-A0A9D2IJS6-F1
#
_cell.length_a   1.000
_cell.length_b   1.000
_cell.length_c   1.000
_cell.angle_alpha   90.00
_cell.angle_beta   90.00
_cell.angle_gamma   90.00
#
_symmetry.space_group_name_H-M   'P 1'
#
loop_
_entity.id
_entity.type
_entity.pdbx_description
1 polymer ?
#
loop_
_entity_poly.entity_id
_entity_poly.type
_entity_poly.pdbx_seq_one_letter_code
_entity_poly.pdbx_strand_id
1 'polypeptide(L)' 'NLLIACINRNGVIHIPRGQDTIQPGDTVIVVTTVRGLNDLTDIQKAR' A
#
# COMPACT_ATOMS: atom_id res chain seq x y z
N ASN A 1 13.29 -1.45 -0.99
CA ASN A 1 12.29 -2.51 -1.29
C ASN A 1 10.99 -2.13 -0.62
N LEU A 2 9.86 -2.25 -1.31
CA LEU A 2 8.54 -1.87 -0.80
C LEU A 2 7.55 -3.00 -1.08
N LEU A 3 6.83 -3.43 -0.06
CA LEU A 3 5.84 -4.49 -0.11
C LEU A 3 4.51 -3.97 0.41
N ILE A 4 3.44 -4.17 -0.36
CA ILE A 4 2.08 -3.99 0.15
C ILE A 4 1.66 -5.30 0.82
N ALA A 5 1.53 -5.31 2.14
CA ALA A 5 1.23 -6.51 2.90
C ALA A 5 -0.27 -6.86 2.88
N CYS A 6 -1.13 -5.87 3.14
CA CYS A 6 -2.58 -6.03 3.04
C CYS A 6 -3.29 -4.69 2.85
N ILE A 7 -4.52 -4.79 2.33
CA ILE A 7 -5.46 -3.69 2.13
C ILE A 7 -6.68 -3.96 3.02
N ASN A 8 -7.00 -3.05 3.92
CA ASN A 8 -8.27 -3.07 4.65
C ASN A 8 -9.28 -2.20 3.92
N ARG A 9 -10.33 -2.84 3.38
CA ARG A 9 -11.44 -2.17 2.71
C ARG A 9 -12.72 -2.45 3.49
N ASN A 10 -13.31 -1.40 4.07
CA ASN A 10 -14.55 -1.50 4.85
C ASN A 10 -14.50 -2.54 5.97
N GLY A 11 -13.35 -2.68 6.65
CA GLY A 11 -13.15 -3.64 7.74
C GLY A 11 -12.77 -5.06 7.29
N VAL A 12 -12.69 -5.31 5.99
CA VAL A 12 -12.29 -6.60 5.42
C VAL A 12 -10.83 -6.54 5.00
N ILE A 13 -10.04 -7.52 5.42
CA ILE A 13 -8.62 -7.64 5.05
C ILE A 13 -8.47 -8.36 3.72
N HIS A 14 -7.83 -7.71 2.76
CA HIS A 14 -7.46 -8.22 1.45
C HIS A 14 -5.95 -8.38 1.36
N ILE A 15 -5.48 -9.55 0.94
CA ILE A 15 -4.07 -9.77 0.60
C ILE A 15 -3.92 -9.49 -0.90
N PRO A 16 -3.28 -8.38 -1.30
CA PRO A 16 -3.23 -7.96 -2.69
C PRO A 16 -2.41 -8.93 -3.54
N ARG A 17 -2.93 -9.23 -4.72
CA ARG A 17 -2.31 -9.97 -5.82
C ARG A 17 -2.05 -9.00 -6.98
N GLY A 18 -1.39 -9.49 -8.02
CA GLY A 18 -0.87 -8.63 -9.10
C GLY A 18 -1.89 -7.76 -9.82
N GLN A 19 -3.19 -8.10 -9.78
CA GLN A 19 -4.27 -7.35 -10.42
C GLN A 19 -5.15 -6.55 -9.43
N ASP A 20 -4.86 -6.63 -8.12
CA ASP A 20 -5.61 -5.88 -7.12
C ASP A 20 -5.20 -4.40 -7.14
N THR A 21 -6.16 -3.54 -6.88
CA THR A 21 -5.97 -2.08 -6.89
C THR A 21 -6.31 -1.51 -5.52
N ILE A 22 -5.49 -0.56 -5.07
CA ILE A 22 -5.81 0.31 -3.95
C ILE A 22 -6.87 1.31 -4.42
N GLN A 23 -7.89 1.53 -3.62
CA GLN A 23 -9.02 2.40 -3.92
C GLN A 23 -9.20 3.46 -2.82
N PRO A 24 -9.86 4.59 -3.13
CA PRO A 24 -10.20 5.58 -2.12
C PRO A 24 -10.97 4.96 -0.94
N GLY A 25 -10.55 5.30 0.29
CA GLY A 25 -11.13 4.74 1.52
C GLY A 25 -10.43 3.49 2.05
N ASP A 26 -9.51 2.90 1.28
CA ASP A 26 -8.68 1.80 1.78
C ASP A 26 -7.69 2.28 2.85
N THR A 27 -7.50 1.44 3.88
CA THR A 27 -6.33 1.54 4.76
C THR A 27 -5.30 0.51 4.32
N VAL A 28 -4.11 0.95 3.95
CA VAL A 28 -3.08 0.07 3.37
C VAL A 28 -1.90 -0.09 4.33
N ILE A 29 -1.47 -1.33 4.54
CA ILE A 29 -0.30 -1.64 5.35
C ILE A 29 0.87 -1.95 4.41
N VAL A 30 1.93 -1.15 4.53
CA VAL A 30 3.14 -1.23 3.70
C VAL A 30 4.35 -1.58 4.58
N VAL A 31 5.16 -2.53 4.10
CA VAL A 31 6.43 -2.90 4.71
C VAL A 31 7.55 -2.42 3.79
N THR A 32 8.45 -1.58 4.30
CA THR A 32 9.54 -1.00 3.52
C THR A 32 10.76 -0.75 4.37
N THR A 33 11.94 -0.75 3.75
CA THR A 33 13.19 -0.28 4.36
C THR A 33 13.49 1.19 4.01
N VAL A 34 12.69 1.79 3.13
CA VAL A 34 12.81 3.19 2.72
C VAL A 34 12.28 4.09 3.84
N ARG A 35 13.09 5.06 4.26
CA ARG A 35 12.70 6.07 5.26
C ARG A 35 12.07 7.28 4.55
N GLY A 36 11.25 8.04 5.28
CA GLY A 36 10.64 9.27 4.76
C GLY A 36 9.47 9.06 3.81
N LEU A 37 8.84 7.88 3.85
CA LEU A 37 7.59 7.64 3.13
C LEU A 37 6.45 8.25 3.94
N ASN A 38 6.02 9.46 3.58
CA ASN A 38 4.99 10.18 4.33
C ASN A 38 3.61 10.03 3.69
N ASP A 39 3.58 9.87 2.36
CA ASP A 39 2.36 9.68 1.60
C ASP A 39 2.48 8.49 0.62
N LEU A 40 1.35 7.87 0.31
CA LEU A 40 1.26 6.76 -0.67
C LEU A 40 1.76 7.18 -2.07
N THR A 41 1.60 8.46 -2.43
CA THR A 41 2.12 9.03 -3.68
C THR A 41 3.64 9.10 -3.72
N ASP A 42 4.34 9.09 -2.58
CA ASP A 42 5.80 9.06 -2.55
C ASP A 42 6.35 7.74 -3.10
N ILE A 43 5.55 6.67 -3.09
CA ILE A 43 5.89 5.37 -3.70
C ILE A 43 6.06 5.50 -5.23
N GLN A 44 5.29 6.37 -5.89
CA GLN A 44 5.39 6.56 -7.35
C GLN A 44 6.62 7.38 -7.76
N LYS A 45 7.14 8.23 -6.88
CA LYS A 45 8.29 9.11 -7.15
C LYS A 45 9.64 8.39 -7.04
N ALA A 46 9.68 7.20 -6.46
CA ALA A 46 10.91 6.44 -6.23
C ALA A 46 11.49 5.77 -7.50
N ARG A 47 11.22 6.33 -8.69
CA ARG A 47 11.64 5.80 -9.98
C ARG A 47 12.53 6.77 -10.74
#